data_AF-J9DY46-F1
#
_entry.id   AF-J9DY46-F1
#
_cell.length_a   1.000
_cell.length_b   1.000
_cell.length_c   1.000
_cell.angle_alpha   90.00
_cell.angle_beta   90.00
_cell.angle_gamma   90.00
#
_symmetry.space_group_name_H-M   'P 1'
#
loop_
_entity.id
_entity.type
_entity.pdbx_description
1 polymer ?
#
loop_
_entity_poly.entity_id
_entity_poly.type
_entity_poly.pdbx_seq_one_letter_code
_entity_poly.pdbx_strand_id
1 'polypeptide(L)'
;MPYTDEVLARVCRHVDEVQTALGRQILVENPSTYLNYAESLMPEPAFLEAMAKQTGCGLLLDVNNIYVSCFNSGKNAEDYLEQFPHHYIGEIHLAGYAEDITSEGTLLIDNHGGPVQPPVWDLFHRLIEKTGHHPTLIEWDANIPDWDTLYAEVVKARQVMADAFQASGLEKAG
;
A
#
# COMPACT_ATOMS: atom_id res chain seq x y z
N MET A 1 10.04 5.29 -12.00
CA MET A 1 10.43 6.68 -12.35
C MET A 1 11.31 7.23 -11.23
N PRO A 2 12.23 8.18 -11.47
CA PRO A 2 13.00 8.79 -10.38
C PRO A 2 12.14 9.77 -9.57
N TYR A 3 12.31 9.79 -8.25
CA TYR A 3 11.58 10.71 -7.36
C TYR A 3 12.30 12.06 -7.27
N THR A 4 12.15 12.89 -8.30
CA THR A 4 12.68 14.26 -8.39
C THR A 4 11.56 15.30 -8.36
N ASP A 5 11.91 16.56 -8.07
CA ASP A 5 10.96 17.67 -8.10
C ASP A 5 10.32 17.88 -9.48
N GLU A 6 11.06 17.64 -10.56
CA GLU A 6 10.54 17.73 -11.93
C GLU A 6 9.47 16.67 -12.19
N VAL A 7 9.73 15.42 -11.77
CA VAL A 7 8.76 14.32 -11.90
C VAL A 7 7.55 14.58 -11.01
N LEU A 8 7.75 15.07 -9.77
CA LEU A 8 6.67 15.45 -8.87
C LEU A 8 5.75 16.50 -9.52
N ALA A 9 6.32 17.61 -10.01
CA ALA A 9 5.55 18.66 -10.66
C ALA A 9 4.74 18.14 -11.87
N ARG A 10 5.32 17.21 -12.64
CA ARG A 10 4.63 16.57 -13.76
C ARG A 10 3.48 15.69 -13.31
N VAL A 11 3.70 14.85 -12.30
CA VAL A 11 2.65 13.97 -11.75
C VAL A 11 1.52 14.80 -11.16
N CYS A 12 1.82 15.83 -10.35
CA CYS A 12 0.81 16.72 -9.78
C CYS A 12 -0.08 17.35 -10.86
N ARG A 13 0.52 17.84 -11.95
CA ARG A 13 -0.25 18.39 -13.08
C ARG A 13 -1.22 17.37 -13.67
N HIS A 14 -0.80 16.13 -13.89
CA HIS A 14 -1.69 15.11 -14.45
C HIS A 14 -2.79 14.68 -13.47
N VAL A 15 -2.47 14.61 -12.17
CA VAL A 15 -3.49 14.35 -11.13
C VAL A 15 -4.54 15.46 -11.15
N ASP A 16 -4.12 16.73 -11.19
CA ASP A 16 -5.04 17.86 -11.26
C ASP A 16 -5.89 17.86 -12.54
N GLU A 17 -5.29 17.54 -13.69
CA GLU A 17 -6.01 17.38 -14.96
C GLU A 17 -7.09 16.31 -14.87
N VAL A 18 -6.77 15.14 -14.30
CA VAL A 18 -7.72 14.03 -14.13
C VAL A 18 -8.83 14.40 -13.14
N GLN A 19 -8.49 14.97 -11.98
CA GLN A 19 -9.50 15.38 -10.98
C GLN A 19 -10.42 16.46 -11.54
N THR A 20 -9.89 17.42 -12.29
CA THR A 20 -10.67 18.47 -12.96
C THR A 20 -11.63 17.89 -14.00
N ALA A 21 -11.15 16.95 -14.81
CA ALA A 21 -11.97 16.29 -15.83
C ALA A 21 -13.08 15.41 -15.21
N LEU A 22 -12.79 14.71 -14.11
CA LEU A 22 -13.76 13.85 -13.42
C LEU A 22 -14.69 14.61 -12.46
N GLY A 23 -14.31 15.82 -12.05
CA GLY A 23 -15.03 16.62 -11.05
C GLY A 23 -15.05 15.99 -9.65
N ARG A 24 -14.05 15.16 -9.31
CA ARG A 24 -13.96 14.46 -8.02
C ARG A 24 -12.51 14.22 -7.60
N GLN A 25 -12.32 14.04 -6.29
CA GLN A 25 -11.05 13.58 -5.74
C GLN A 25 -10.78 12.14 -6.20
N ILE A 26 -9.52 11.86 -6.55
CA ILE A 26 -9.04 10.51 -6.84
C ILE A 26 -8.13 10.00 -5.71
N LEU A 27 -7.91 8.69 -5.69
CA LEU A 27 -6.84 8.07 -4.92
C LEU A 27 -5.70 7.68 -5.86
N VAL A 28 -4.46 7.93 -5.45
CA VAL A 28 -3.26 7.48 -6.17
C VAL A 28 -2.59 6.39 -5.35
N GLU A 29 -2.25 5.29 -6.01
CA GLU A 29 -1.66 4.11 -5.39
C GLU A 29 -0.13 4.16 -5.32
N ASN A 30 0.46 3.57 -4.28
CA ASN A 30 1.90 3.26 -4.24
C ASN A 30 2.20 2.01 -5.09
N PRO A 31 2.99 2.11 -6.17
CA PRO A 31 3.24 0.97 -7.04
C PRO A 31 4.33 0.04 -6.47
N SER A 32 4.32 -1.23 -6.88
CA SER A 32 5.49 -2.09 -6.74
C SER A 32 6.69 -1.57 -7.56
N THR A 33 7.87 -1.54 -6.96
CA THR A 33 9.11 -1.06 -7.59
C THR A 33 10.18 -2.15 -7.63
N TYR A 34 10.75 -2.36 -8.84
CA TYR A 34 11.80 -3.35 -9.10
C TYR A 34 13.15 -2.70 -9.41
N LEU A 35 13.15 -1.40 -9.69
CA LEU A 35 14.33 -0.63 -10.05
C LEU A 35 14.42 0.60 -9.16
N ASN A 36 15.56 0.77 -8.49
CA ASN A 36 15.90 2.02 -7.82
C ASN A 36 16.61 2.94 -8.81
N TYR A 37 16.17 4.19 -8.89
CA TYR A 37 16.80 5.22 -9.71
C TYR A 37 17.75 6.04 -8.85
N ALA A 38 19.03 6.12 -9.23
CA ALA A 38 20.05 6.88 -8.51
C ALA A 38 19.76 8.39 -8.47
N GLU A 39 18.95 8.87 -9.40
CA GLU A 39 18.50 10.24 -9.53
C GLU A 39 17.38 10.60 -8.53
N SER A 40 16.84 9.64 -7.79
CA SER A 40 15.79 9.90 -6.80
C SER A 40 16.34 10.74 -5.65
N LEU A 41 15.71 11.88 -5.40
CA LEU A 41 16.14 12.85 -4.38
C LEU A 41 15.34 12.72 -3.08
N MET A 42 14.25 11.95 -3.09
CA MET A 42 13.41 11.71 -1.93
C MET A 42 12.91 10.25 -1.87
N PRO A 43 12.58 9.74 -0.67
CA PRO A 43 11.85 8.48 -0.52
C PRO A 43 10.45 8.53 -1.15
N GLU A 44 9.93 7.38 -1.56
CA GLU A 44 8.59 7.27 -2.15
C GLU A 44 7.47 7.78 -1.22
N PRO A 45 7.46 7.49 0.10
CA PRO A 45 6.47 8.08 1.01
C PRO A 45 6.45 9.61 0.98
N ALA A 46 7.62 10.25 0.93
CA ALA A 46 7.74 11.70 0.87
C ALA A 46 7.26 12.25 -0.49
N PHE A 47 7.50 11.53 -1.58
CA PHE A 47 6.99 11.88 -2.90
C PHE A 47 5.46 11.84 -2.94
N LEU A 48 4.85 10.76 -2.40
CA LEU A 48 3.40 10.60 -2.32
C LEU A 48 2.76 11.64 -1.40
N GLU A 49 3.38 11.95 -0.26
CA GLU A 49 2.91 13.00 0.65
C GLU A 49 2.91 14.38 -0.05
N ALA A 50 4.00 14.73 -0.73
CA ALA A 50 4.11 16.01 -1.43
C ALA A 50 3.08 16.13 -2.55
N MET A 51 2.84 15.04 -3.30
CA MET A 51 1.83 14.97 -4.34
C MET A 51 0.41 15.14 -3.79
N ALA A 52 0.05 14.37 -2.75
CA ALA A 52 -1.27 14.46 -2.12
C ALA A 52 -1.52 15.86 -1.55
N LYS A 53 -0.51 16.45 -0.90
CA LYS A 53 -0.57 17.81 -0.36
C LYS A 53 -0.77 18.87 -1.45
N GLN A 54 -0.13 18.72 -2.61
CA GLN A 54 -0.21 19.72 -3.70
C GLN A 54 -1.52 19.64 -4.49
N THR A 55 -2.05 18.44 -4.68
CA THR A 55 -3.19 18.18 -5.58
C THR A 55 -4.52 17.97 -4.83
N GLY A 56 -4.45 17.72 -3.52
CA GLY A 56 -5.60 17.32 -2.71
C GLY A 56 -6.11 15.90 -3.00
N CYS A 57 -5.37 15.08 -3.77
CA CYS A 57 -5.73 13.67 -3.95
C CYS A 57 -5.60 12.90 -2.62
N GLY A 58 -6.31 11.78 -2.52
CA GLY A 58 -6.04 10.80 -1.46
C GLY A 58 -5.01 9.78 -1.93
N LEU A 59 -4.66 8.85 -1.05
CA LEU A 59 -3.78 7.73 -1.34
C LEU A 59 -4.53 6.41 -1.18
N LEU A 60 -4.30 5.50 -2.12
CA LEU A 60 -4.65 4.10 -2.00
C LEU A 60 -3.36 3.40 -1.57
N LEU A 61 -3.39 2.75 -0.40
CA LEU A 61 -2.21 2.08 0.12
C LEU A 61 -2.29 0.59 -0.17
N ASP A 62 -1.50 0.10 -1.12
CA ASP A 62 -1.29 -1.33 -1.26
C ASP A 62 -0.12 -1.78 -0.37
N VAL A 63 -0.46 -2.61 0.63
CA VAL A 63 0.51 -3.16 1.59
C VAL A 63 1.37 -4.24 0.93
N ASN A 64 0.85 -4.94 -0.07
CA ASN A 64 1.61 -5.92 -0.85
C ASN A 64 2.73 -5.22 -1.63
N ASN A 65 2.43 -4.10 -2.31
CA ASN A 65 3.43 -3.28 -2.99
C ASN A 65 4.54 -2.77 -2.08
N ILE A 66 4.25 -2.42 -0.81
CA ILE A 66 5.29 -2.09 0.18
C ILE A 66 6.21 -3.29 0.37
N TYR A 67 5.64 -4.46 0.68
CA TYR A 67 6.43 -5.64 1.02
C TYR A 67 7.31 -6.09 -0.16
N VAL A 68 6.73 -6.18 -1.37
CA VAL A 68 7.44 -6.56 -2.59
C VAL A 68 8.58 -5.57 -2.88
N SER A 69 8.30 -4.27 -2.87
CA SER A 69 9.30 -3.23 -3.15
C SER A 69 10.44 -3.24 -2.12
N CYS A 70 10.11 -3.35 -0.84
CA CYS A 70 11.10 -3.35 0.24
C CYS A 70 11.95 -4.62 0.21
N PHE A 71 11.35 -5.80 0.04
CA PHE A 71 12.09 -7.06 -0.08
C PHE A 71 13.08 -7.02 -1.24
N ASN A 72 12.61 -6.67 -2.44
CA ASN A 72 13.42 -6.67 -3.66
C ASN A 72 14.55 -5.62 -3.62
N SER A 73 14.38 -4.54 -2.86
CA SER A 73 15.39 -3.49 -2.68
C SER A 73 16.23 -3.61 -1.42
N GLY A 74 16.03 -4.66 -0.61
CA GLY A 74 16.74 -4.87 0.66
C GLY A 74 16.43 -3.83 1.72
N LYS A 75 15.27 -3.18 1.65
CA LYS A 75 14.80 -2.18 2.62
C LYS A 75 13.84 -2.82 3.63
N ASN A 76 13.64 -2.15 4.75
CA ASN A 76 12.68 -2.58 5.77
C ASN A 76 11.27 -2.02 5.44
N ALA A 77 10.27 -2.91 5.39
CA ALA A 77 8.89 -2.54 5.09
C ALA A 77 8.18 -1.81 6.23
N GLU A 78 8.53 -2.08 7.49
CA GLU A 78 8.00 -1.35 8.65
C GLU A 78 8.50 0.11 8.65
N ASP A 79 9.78 0.34 8.28
CA ASP A 79 10.32 1.70 8.14
C ASP A 79 9.62 2.49 7.03
N TYR A 80 9.28 1.84 5.91
CA TYR A 80 8.47 2.44 4.86
C TYR A 80 7.08 2.80 5.39
N LEU A 81 6.42 1.83 6.06
CA LEU A 81 5.09 2.01 6.60
C LEU A 81 5.03 3.15 7.62
N GLU A 82 6.06 3.30 8.47
CA GLU A 82 6.13 4.38 9.46
C GLU A 82 6.27 5.76 8.82
N GLN A 83 6.95 5.86 7.66
CA GLN A 83 7.11 7.09 6.89
C GLN A 83 5.89 7.42 6.02
N PHE A 84 4.99 6.46 5.78
CA PHE A 84 3.83 6.66 4.91
C PHE A 84 2.88 7.71 5.50
N PRO A 85 2.34 8.65 4.69
CA PRO A 85 1.51 9.73 5.21
C PRO A 85 0.06 9.24 5.45
N HIS A 86 -0.14 8.52 6.56
CA HIS A 86 -1.36 7.78 6.89
C HIS A 86 -2.66 8.58 6.82
N HIS A 87 -2.60 9.88 7.07
CA HIS A 87 -3.77 10.77 7.06
C HIS A 87 -4.36 11.00 5.66
N TYR A 88 -3.65 10.64 4.58
CA TYR A 88 -4.18 10.66 3.22
C TYR A 88 -4.78 9.31 2.76
N ILE A 89 -4.68 8.24 3.56
CA ILE A 89 -5.19 6.92 3.18
C ILE A 89 -6.71 6.97 3.04
N GLY A 90 -7.20 6.80 1.80
CA GLY A 90 -8.61 6.65 1.49
C GLY A 90 -9.06 5.19 1.40
N GLU A 91 -8.15 4.30 0.99
CA GLU A 91 -8.40 2.87 0.81
C GLU A 91 -7.10 2.08 1.00
N ILE A 92 -7.21 0.83 1.44
CA ILE A 92 -6.09 -0.10 1.60
C ILE A 92 -6.32 -1.31 0.69
N HIS A 93 -5.31 -1.73 -0.05
CA HIS A 93 -5.30 -2.99 -0.80
C HIS A 93 -4.43 -4.02 -0.09
N LEU A 94 -4.87 -5.27 -0.16
CA LEU A 94 -4.17 -6.44 0.32
C LEU A 94 -4.19 -7.49 -0.77
N ALA A 95 -3.00 -7.96 -1.15
CA ALA A 95 -2.84 -8.97 -2.18
C ALA A 95 -1.75 -9.99 -1.81
N GLY A 96 -1.67 -11.06 -2.60
CA GLY A 96 -0.54 -11.99 -2.59
C GLY A 96 0.46 -11.69 -3.71
N TYR A 97 1.70 -12.12 -3.51
CA TYR A 97 2.78 -12.08 -4.51
C TYR A 97 3.23 -13.50 -4.88
N ALA A 98 3.96 -13.64 -5.97
CA ALA A 98 4.70 -14.84 -6.35
C ALA A 98 6.19 -14.71 -6.05
N GLU A 99 6.86 -15.84 -5.88
CA GLU A 99 8.32 -15.91 -5.77
C GLU A 99 8.92 -16.42 -7.08
N ASP A 100 9.89 -15.68 -7.62
CA ASP A 100 10.77 -16.13 -8.70
C ASP A 100 12.14 -16.46 -8.11
N ILE A 101 12.46 -17.75 -8.06
CA ILE A 101 13.67 -18.27 -7.40
C ILE A 101 14.71 -18.59 -8.48
N THR A 102 15.81 -17.84 -8.45
CA THR A 102 16.92 -17.99 -9.39
C THR A 102 18.22 -18.34 -8.67
N SER A 103 19.30 -18.60 -9.42
CA SER A 103 20.64 -18.74 -8.84
C SER A 103 21.17 -17.46 -8.19
N GLU A 104 20.59 -16.31 -8.51
CA GLU A 104 21.01 -15.00 -7.99
C GLU A 104 20.23 -14.58 -6.74
N GLY A 105 19.18 -15.33 -6.38
CA GLY A 105 18.32 -15.09 -5.22
C GLY A 105 16.84 -15.22 -5.55
N THR A 106 16.01 -14.85 -4.57
CA THR A 106 14.56 -14.76 -4.73
C THR A 106 14.17 -13.34 -5.12
N LEU A 107 13.32 -13.21 -6.13
CA LEU A 107 12.65 -11.98 -6.50
C LEU A 107 11.15 -12.15 -6.23
N LEU A 108 10.54 -11.21 -5.51
CA LEU A 108 9.08 -11.21 -5.35
C LEU A 108 8.44 -10.52 -6.53
N ILE A 109 7.44 -11.17 -7.12
CA ILE A 109 6.66 -10.65 -8.24
C ILE A 109 5.27 -10.31 -7.73
N ASP A 110 4.95 -9.04 -7.79
CA ASP A 110 3.63 -8.50 -7.61
C ASP A 110 2.70 -8.94 -8.75
N ASN A 111 2.06 -10.09 -8.58
CA ASN A 111 1.17 -10.69 -9.58
C ASN A 111 -0.28 -10.84 -9.09
N HIS A 112 -0.56 -10.44 -7.84
CA HIS A 112 -1.87 -10.56 -7.19
C HIS A 112 -2.54 -11.93 -7.41
N GLY A 113 -1.71 -12.99 -7.45
CA GLY A 113 -2.10 -14.29 -7.99
C GLY A 113 -2.42 -15.34 -6.94
N GLY A 114 -2.46 -14.96 -5.67
CA GLY A 114 -2.54 -15.87 -4.53
C GLY A 114 -3.05 -15.19 -3.26
N PRO A 115 -3.18 -15.96 -2.17
CA PRO A 115 -3.63 -15.42 -0.89
C PRO A 115 -2.66 -14.38 -0.35
N VAL A 116 -3.18 -13.47 0.45
CA VAL A 116 -2.38 -12.44 1.11
C VAL A 116 -1.36 -13.11 2.04
N GLN A 117 -0.09 -12.80 1.85
CA GLN A 117 1.01 -13.51 2.51
C GLN A 117 1.14 -13.09 3.99
N PRO A 118 1.62 -13.97 4.90
CA PRO A 118 1.79 -13.64 6.32
C PRO A 118 2.50 -12.31 6.62
N PRO A 119 3.63 -11.97 5.98
CA PRO A 119 4.28 -10.68 6.27
C PRO A 119 3.47 -9.45 5.81
N VAL A 120 2.61 -9.59 4.79
CA VAL A 120 1.69 -8.53 4.37
C VAL A 120 0.58 -8.36 5.41
N TRP A 121 0.08 -9.46 5.98
CA TRP A 121 -0.85 -9.42 7.11
C TRP A 121 -0.25 -8.75 8.35
N ASP A 122 1.03 -9.01 8.65
CA ASP A 122 1.72 -8.40 9.78
C ASP A 122 1.82 -6.87 9.62
N LEU A 123 2.18 -6.40 8.41
CA LEU A 123 2.19 -4.96 8.09
C LEU A 123 0.79 -4.34 8.17
N PHE A 124 -0.23 -5.03 7.66
CA PHE A 124 -1.62 -4.57 7.76
C PHE A 124 -2.07 -4.44 9.21
N HIS A 125 -1.76 -5.42 10.07
CA HIS A 125 -2.07 -5.36 11.48
C HIS A 125 -1.46 -4.11 12.14
N ARG A 126 -0.17 -3.86 11.94
CA ARG A 126 0.53 -2.68 12.47
C ARG A 126 -0.07 -1.36 11.96
N LEU A 127 -0.40 -1.32 10.67
CA LEU A 127 -1.05 -0.15 10.07
C LEU A 127 -2.38 0.15 10.77
N ILE A 128 -3.23 -0.86 10.92
CA ILE A 128 -4.56 -0.73 11.49
C ILE A 128 -4.52 -0.44 13.00
N GLU A 129 -3.55 -0.96 13.74
CA GLU A 129 -3.30 -0.55 15.14
C GLU A 129 -3.05 0.96 15.27
N LYS A 130 -2.36 1.55 14.27
CA LYS A 130 -1.99 2.96 14.27
C LYS A 130 -3.10 3.87 13.72
N THR A 131 -3.78 3.47 12.66
CA THR A 131 -4.69 4.33 11.90
C THR A 131 -6.17 4.01 12.14
N GLY A 132 -6.47 2.83 12.69
CA GLY A 132 -7.82 2.33 12.86
C GLY A 132 -8.40 1.78 11.56
N HIS A 133 -9.73 1.81 11.46
CA HIS A 133 -10.46 1.25 10.32
C HIS A 133 -10.32 2.10 9.05
N HIS A 134 -10.01 1.44 7.93
CA HIS A 134 -10.12 2.01 6.58
C HIS A 134 -10.94 1.09 5.67
N PRO A 135 -11.53 1.60 4.58
CA PRO A 135 -11.97 0.75 3.48
C PRO A 135 -10.80 -0.15 3.02
N THR A 136 -11.04 -1.45 2.96
CA THR A 136 -10.01 -2.43 2.60
C THR A 136 -10.54 -3.40 1.56
N LEU A 137 -9.76 -3.60 0.50
CA LEU A 137 -10.05 -4.51 -0.60
C LEU A 137 -9.01 -5.63 -0.64
N ILE A 138 -9.48 -6.87 -0.83
CA ILE A 138 -8.62 -8.00 -1.17
C ILE A 138 -8.50 -8.01 -2.69
N GLU A 139 -7.30 -7.74 -3.19
CA GLU A 139 -7.01 -7.68 -4.62
C GLU A 139 -6.52 -9.03 -5.13
N TRP A 140 -7.04 -9.44 -6.29
CA TRP A 140 -6.77 -10.75 -6.87
C TRP A 140 -6.96 -10.71 -8.39
N ASP A 141 -5.87 -10.55 -9.14
CA ASP A 141 -5.91 -10.29 -10.58
C ASP A 141 -5.66 -11.53 -11.44
N ALA A 142 -4.97 -12.53 -10.88
CA ALA A 142 -4.61 -13.76 -11.58
C ALA A 142 -4.97 -15.00 -10.76
N ASN A 143 -5.21 -16.14 -11.42
CA ASN A 143 -5.57 -17.40 -10.75
C ASN A 143 -6.72 -17.25 -9.74
N ILE A 144 -7.78 -16.56 -10.15
CA ILE A 144 -8.94 -16.24 -9.29
C ILE A 144 -9.43 -17.51 -8.58
N PRO A 145 -9.50 -17.51 -7.23
CA PRO A 145 -9.79 -18.70 -6.46
C PRO A 145 -11.31 -18.92 -6.42
N ASP A 146 -11.74 -19.97 -5.73
CA ASP A 146 -13.14 -20.10 -5.38
C ASP A 146 -13.60 -19.01 -4.39
N TRP A 147 -14.92 -18.87 -4.28
CA TRP A 147 -15.54 -17.85 -3.43
C TRP A 147 -15.18 -18.02 -1.96
N ASP A 148 -15.12 -19.26 -1.46
CA ASP A 148 -14.88 -19.53 -0.05
C ASP A 148 -13.46 -19.10 0.36
N THR A 149 -12.48 -19.30 -0.52
CA THR A 149 -11.11 -18.84 -0.35
C THR A 149 -11.02 -17.32 -0.34
N LEU A 150 -11.62 -16.64 -1.33
CA LEU A 150 -11.62 -15.17 -1.39
C LEU A 150 -12.32 -14.56 -0.17
N TYR A 151 -13.47 -15.13 0.21
CA TYR A 151 -14.24 -14.64 1.34
C TYR A 151 -13.52 -14.84 2.67
N ALA A 152 -12.72 -15.91 2.81
CA ALA A 152 -11.90 -16.13 4.00
C ALA A 152 -10.89 -14.99 4.21
N GLU A 153 -10.24 -14.49 3.16
CA GLU A 153 -9.32 -13.34 3.22
C GLU A 153 -10.07 -12.06 3.65
N VAL A 154 -11.29 -11.84 3.12
CA VAL A 154 -12.15 -10.71 3.52
C VAL A 154 -12.53 -10.80 5.01
N VAL A 155 -12.88 -11.98 5.49
CA VAL A 155 -13.19 -12.21 6.91
C VAL A 155 -11.96 -11.95 7.78
N LYS A 156 -10.78 -12.37 7.33
CA LYS A 156 -9.52 -12.13 8.04
C LYS A 156 -9.21 -10.63 8.15
N ALA A 157 -9.35 -9.85 7.07
CA ALA A 157 -9.17 -8.39 7.11
C ALA A 157 -10.13 -7.73 8.12
N ARG A 158 -11.40 -8.15 8.13
CA ARG A 158 -12.39 -7.66 9.11
C ARG A 158 -12.00 -7.99 10.54
N GLN A 159 -11.46 -9.18 10.78
CA GLN A 159 -11.04 -9.59 12.11
C GLN A 159 -9.89 -8.72 12.62
N VAL A 160 -8.85 -8.48 11.80
CA VAL A 160 -7.73 -7.60 12.18
C VAL A 160 -8.23 -6.20 12.55
N MET A 161 -9.13 -5.63 11.75
CA MET A 161 -9.71 -4.31 12.05
C MET A 161 -10.57 -4.29 13.33
N ALA A 162 -11.34 -5.35 13.57
CA ALA A 162 -12.13 -5.48 14.78
C ALA A 162 -11.23 -5.58 16.04
N ASP A 163 -10.15 -6.35 15.97
CA ASP A 163 -9.24 -6.58 17.10
C ASP A 163 -8.51 -5.29 17.51
N ALA A 164 -8.02 -4.50 16.55
CA ALA A 164 -7.42 -3.20 16.82
C ALA A 164 -8.39 -2.19 17.47
N PHE A 165 -9.67 -2.25 17.10
CA PHE A 165 -10.70 -1.40 17.72
C PHE A 165 -11.00 -1.82 19.16
N GLN A 166 -11.01 -3.11 19.46
CA GLN A 166 -11.16 -3.58 20.85
C GLN A 166 -9.95 -3.21 21.71
N ALA A 167 -8.73 -3.32 21.16
CA ALA A 167 -7.50 -2.94 21.85
C ALA A 167 -7.47 -1.44 22.22
N SER A 168 -7.92 -0.56 21.32
CA SER A 168 -8.03 0.89 21.55
C SER A 168 -9.21 1.28 22.46
N GLY A 169 -10.21 0.41 22.62
CA GLY A 169 -11.39 0.62 23.47
C GLY A 169 -11.18 0.35 24.97
N LEU A 170 -10.08 -0.28 25.37
CA LEU A 170 -9.79 -0.62 26.78
C LEU A 170 -9.08 0.50 27.57
N GLU A 171 -8.69 1.61 26.93
CA GLU A 171 -8.04 2.76 27.62
C GLU A 171 -9.02 3.86 28.10
N LYS A 172 -10.34 3.71 27.92
CA LYS A 172 -11.34 4.71 28.38
C LYS A 172 -12.24 4.24 29.53
N ALA A 173 -11.71 3.44 30.45
CA ALA A 173 -12.37 3.17 31.73
C ALA A 173 -11.34 3.10 32.87
N GLY A 174 -11.05 4.26 33.46
CA GLY A 174 -10.23 4.44 34.66
C GLY A 174 -10.34 5.87 35.18
#